data_AF-A0A0K2B5W8-F1
#
_entry.id   AF-A0A0K2B5W8-F1
#
_cell.length_a   1.000
_cell.length_b   1.000
_cell.length_c   1.000
_cell.angle_alpha   90.00
_cell.angle_beta   90.00
_cell.angle_gamma   90.00
#
_symmetry.space_group_name_H-M   'P 1'
#
loop_
_entity.id
_entity.type
_entity.pdbx_description
1 polymer ?
#
loop_
_entity_poly.entity_id
_entity_poly.type
_entity_poly.pdbx_seq_one_letter_code
_entity_poly.pdbx_strand_id
1 'polypeptide(L)' 'MTLVAGEYEFTCDECDGDGNLQYIRITTEGDDEPELVWDKCDDCHGEGRLLVDEEEAAEKIRWGQTPTRTPAAA' A
#
# COMPACT_ATOMS: atom_id res chain seq x y z
N MET A 1 8.86 -20.45 7.97
CA MET A 1 7.76 -19.73 8.63
C MET A 1 6.48 -20.34 8.10
N THR A 2 5.66 -20.93 8.95
CA THR A 2 4.35 -21.48 8.57
C THR A 2 3.33 -20.37 8.77
N LEU A 3 2.81 -19.84 7.66
CA LEU A 3 1.74 -18.86 7.67
C LEU A 3 0.45 -19.55 8.12
N VAL A 4 -0.32 -18.87 8.95
CA VAL A 4 -1.62 -19.31 9.48
C VAL A 4 -2.73 -18.78 8.58
N ALA A 5 -3.78 -19.56 8.39
CA ALA A 5 -4.97 -19.16 7.64
C ALA A 5 -5.64 -17.91 8.25
N GLY A 6 -5.70 -16.82 7.48
CA GLY A 6 -6.39 -15.58 7.83
C GLY A 6 -5.91 -14.39 7.00
N GLU A 7 -6.43 -13.20 7.31
CA GLU A 7 -6.08 -11.94 6.66
C GLU A 7 -4.84 -11.33 7.34
N TYR A 8 -3.83 -10.96 6.55
CA TYR A 8 -2.60 -10.32 6.97
C TYR A 8 -2.68 -8.83 6.73
N GLU A 9 -2.15 -8.04 7.65
CA GLU A 9 -2.02 -6.58 7.46
C GLU A 9 -0.57 -6.26 7.14
N PHE A 10 -0.35 -5.45 6.10
CA PHE A 10 0.93 -4.85 5.76
C PHE A 10 0.78 -3.34 5.66
N THR A 11 1.87 -2.62 5.92
CA THR A 11 1.98 -1.22 5.51
C THR A 11 1.91 -1.16 3.98
N CYS A 12 1.11 -0.24 3.43
CA CYS A 12 1.06 -0.05 1.99
C CYS A 12 2.43 0.46 1.50
N ASP A 13 3.05 -0.30 0.60
CA ASP A 13 4.39 -0.01 0.06
C ASP A 13 4.37 1.20 -0.87
N GLU A 14 3.25 1.39 -1.61
CA GLU A 14 3.12 2.47 -2.57
C GLU A 14 3.16 3.85 -1.89
N CYS A 15 2.50 3.98 -0.73
CA CYS A 15 2.43 5.24 0.02
C CYS A 15 3.22 5.24 1.33
N ASP A 16 4.08 4.24 1.57
CA ASP A 16 4.82 4.06 2.82
C ASP A 16 3.94 4.16 4.10
N GLY A 17 2.67 3.81 3.99
CA GLY A 17 1.68 3.91 5.06
C GLY A 17 1.08 5.28 5.34
N ASP A 18 1.38 6.32 4.54
CA ASP A 18 0.81 7.65 4.70
C ASP A 18 -0.66 7.74 4.23
N GLY A 19 -1.06 6.81 3.36
CA GLY A 19 -2.38 6.76 2.71
C GLY A 19 -2.52 7.73 1.54
N ASN A 20 -1.57 8.64 1.33
CA ASN A 20 -1.62 9.60 0.22
C ASN A 20 -0.33 9.58 -0.57
N LEU A 21 -0.43 9.93 -1.85
CA LEU A 21 0.68 10.12 -2.76
C LEU A 21 0.73 11.55 -3.23
N GLN A 22 1.94 12.08 -3.32
CA GLN A 22 2.18 13.35 -3.97
C GLN A 22 2.61 13.11 -5.41
N TYR A 23 1.92 13.73 -6.37
CA TYR A 23 2.30 13.69 -7.77
C TYR A 23 2.26 15.08 -8.41
N ILE A 24 3.06 15.22 -9.47
CA ILE A 24 3.08 16.42 -10.29
C ILE A 24 2.06 16.23 -11.42
N ARG A 25 1.02 17.07 -11.42
CA ARG A 25 0.03 17.08 -12.49
C ARG A 25 0.42 18.13 -13.53
N ILE A 26 0.64 17.68 -14.76
CA ILE A 26 0.89 18.56 -15.91
C ILE A 26 -0.41 18.64 -16.72
N THR A 27 -1.01 19.82 -16.82
CA THR A 27 -2.17 20.07 -17.68
C THR A 27 -1.70 20.45 -19.08
N THR A 28 -2.14 19.70 -20.10
CA THR A 28 -1.72 19.88 -21.50
C THR A 28 -2.36 21.09 -22.21
N GLU A 29 -3.19 21.86 -21.51
CA GLU A 29 -3.88 23.03 -22.08
C GLU A 29 -3.26 24.32 -21.53
N GLY A 30 -2.16 24.73 -22.15
CA GLY A 30 -1.69 26.12 -22.19
C GLY A 30 -1.31 26.79 -20.86
N ASP A 31 -0.01 26.91 -20.62
CA ASP A 31 0.62 27.90 -19.70
C ASP A 31 0.50 27.74 -18.17
N ASP A 32 -0.11 26.67 -17.64
CA ASP A 32 -0.09 26.45 -16.18
C ASP A 32 1.16 25.68 -15.72
N GLU A 33 1.85 26.23 -14.72
CA GLU A 33 2.99 25.62 -14.04
C GLU A 33 2.61 24.24 -13.47
N PRO A 34 3.54 23.27 -13.40
CA PRO A 34 3.27 21.96 -12.81
C PRO A 34 2.72 22.11 -11.40
N GLU A 35 1.51 21.59 -11.16
CA GLU A 35 0.87 21.63 -9.84
C GLU A 35 1.24 20.38 -9.05
N LEU A 36 1.64 20.59 -7.78
CA LEU A 36 1.79 19.50 -6.82
C LEU A 36 0.42 19.16 -6.23
N VAL A 37 -0.03 17.94 -6.47
CA VAL A 37 -1.32 17.44 -6.01
C VAL A 37 -1.10 16.28 -5.05
N TRP A 38 -1.92 16.22 -4.01
CA TRP A 38 -2.00 15.09 -3.09
C TRP A 38 -3.30 14.33 -3.38
N ASP A 39 -3.18 13.02 -3.55
CA ASP A 39 -4.34 12.14 -3.72
C ASP A 39 -4.19 10.92 -2.86
N LYS A 40 -5.29 10.18 -2.72
CA LYS A 40 -5.28 8.93 -2.00
C LYS A 40 -4.46 7.92 -2.80
N CYS A 41 -3.65 7.15 -2.09
CA CYS A 41 -3.03 5.98 -2.66
C CYS A 41 -4.12 5.03 -3.17
N ASP A 42 -3.99 4.60 -4.42
CA ASP A 42 -4.98 3.76 -5.08
C ASP A 42 -4.95 2.36 -4.49
N ASP A 43 -3.74 1.86 -4.22
CA ASP A 43 -3.49 0.51 -3.70
C ASP A 43 -4.12 0.27 -2.33
N CYS A 44 -4.01 1.24 -1.41
CA CYS A 44 -4.64 1.15 -0.08
C CYS A 44 -5.90 2.01 0.09
N HIS A 45 -6.40 2.62 -0.98
CA HIS A 45 -7.57 3.52 -0.98
C HIS A 45 -7.55 4.62 0.09
N GLY A 46 -6.38 5.06 0.52
CA GLY A 46 -6.23 6.06 1.58
C GLY A 46 -6.08 5.52 3.01
N GLU A 47 -6.04 4.20 3.22
CA GLU A 47 -5.91 3.63 4.56
C GLU A 47 -4.46 3.54 5.07
N GLY A 48 -3.47 3.58 4.17
CA GLY A 48 -2.05 3.39 4.51
C GLY A 48 -1.69 1.93 4.86
N ARG A 49 -2.63 1.00 4.70
CA ARG A 49 -2.45 -0.41 5.02
C ARG A 49 -3.17 -1.28 4.01
N LEU A 50 -2.64 -2.49 3.82
CA LEU A 50 -3.17 -3.49 2.92
C LEU A 50 -3.55 -4.72 3.72
N LEU A 51 -4.77 -5.19 3.49
CA LEU A 51 -5.28 -6.44 4.01
C LEU A 51 -5.21 -7.47 2.88
N VAL A 52 -4.39 -8.49 3.07
CA VAL A 52 -4.07 -9.46 2.02
C VAL A 52 -4.28 -10.87 2.55
N ASP A 53 -4.59 -11.81 1.66
CA ASP A 53 -4.70 -13.21 2.01
C ASP A 53 -3.34 -13.89 2.19
N GLU A 54 -3.36 -15.18 2.55
CA GLU A 54 -2.16 -15.96 2.86
C GLU A 54 -1.21 -16.09 1.66
N GLU A 55 -1.73 -16.22 0.43
CA GLU A 55 -0.90 -16.40 -0.76
C GLU A 55 -0.10 -15.13 -1.03
N GLU A 56 -0.80 -13.99 -1.06
CA GLU A 56 -0.16 -12.69 -1.27
C GLU A 56 0.76 -12.30 -0.11
N ALA A 57 0.39 -12.62 1.14
CA ALA A 57 1.26 -12.44 2.29
C ALA A 57 2.55 -13.25 2.17
N ALA A 58 2.47 -14.50 1.69
CA ALA A 58 3.64 -15.35 1.50
C ALA A 58 4.61 -14.76 0.47
N GLU A 59 4.08 -14.19 -0.61
CA GLU A 59 4.89 -13.51 -1.63
C GLU A 59 5.55 -12.26 -1.06
N LYS A 60 4.79 -11.37 -0.40
CA LYS A 60 5.34 -10.15 0.22
C LYS A 60 6.45 -10.48 1.24
N ILE A 61 6.24 -11.49 2.09
CA ILE A 61 7.23 -11.95 3.07
C ILE A 61 8.48 -12.53 2.39
N ARG A 62 8.30 -13.28 1.30
CA ARG A 62 9.41 -13.83 0.52
C ARG A 62 10.30 -12.73 -0.08
N TRP A 63 9.70 -11.61 -0.48
CA TRP A 63 10.39 -10.42 -0.95
C TRP A 63 10.95 -9.53 0.18
N GLY A 64 10.80 -9.94 1.44
CA GLY A 64 11.41 -9.29 2.60
C GLY A 64 10.51 -8.29 3.33
N GLN A 65 9.24 -8.17 2.94
CA GLN A 65 8.28 -7.35 3.68
C GLN A 65 7.87 -8.04 4.99
N THR A 66 7.57 -7.23 6.01
CA THR A 66 7.11 -7.74 7.31
C THR A 66 5.67 -7.32 7.54
N PRO A 67 4.73 -8.25 7.75
CA PRO A 67 3.35 -7.90 8.08
C PRO A 67 3.30 -7.16 9.42
N THR A 68 2.47 -6.11 9.49
CA THR A 68 2.15 -5.39 10.74
C THR A 68 1.18 -6.19 11.61
N ARG A 69 0.34 -7.05 11.02
CA ARG A 69 -0.43 -8.07 11.75
C ARG A 69 -0.43 -9.39 11.01
N THR A 70 -0.30 -10.48 11.78
CA THR A 70 -0.57 -11.84 11.32
C THR A 70 -1.81 -12.37 12.01
N PRO A 71 -2.61 -13.22 11.35
CA PRO A 71 -3.74 -13.90 11.97
C PRO A 71 -3.24 -14.77 13.14
N ALA A 72 -4.04 -14.85 14.21
CA ALA A 72 -3.72 -15.69 15.35
C ALA A 72 -3.78 -17.17 14.92
N ALA A 73 -2.75 -17.95 15.26
CA ALA A 73 -2.78 -19.41 15.13
C ALA A 73 -4.00 -19.94 15.91
N ALA A 74 -4.95 -20.54 15.18
CA ALA A 74 -6.08 -21.26 15.77
C ALA A 74 -5.61 -22.57 16.44
#